data_AF-A0A925JBK6-F1
#
_entry.id   AF-A0A925JBK6-F1
#
_cell.length_a   1.000
_cell.length_b   1.000
_cell.length_c   1.000
_cell.angle_alpha   90.00
_cell.angle_beta   90.00
_cell.angle_gamma   90.00
#
_symmetry.space_group_name_H-M   'P 1'
#
loop_
_entity.id
_entity.type
_entity.pdbx_description
1 polymer ?
#
loop_
_entity_poly.entity_id
_entity_poly.type
_entity_poly.pdbx_seq_one_letter_code
_entity_poly.pdbx_strand_id
1 'polypeptide(L)'
;DKTQKRLRLPATADWKDYTLDLRKDSDLERSVFLHRLLLLDIRWGENIIVSGKGTFKEQWRLQWDPAISIQIIEKGSYGNTTEEAASKYLLEQAAKASSLPQVCGLLNRSVPAEIPKAVEALINKINNLAAASSDVVQLMEVIPGLVVITRYGSVRKTDETLLLKIVYSMISRVCIGLPAACTGIDDDAATHLFDLFYKIHDAVNLLQQPDIVEVWHKTLLAISSGKNSSPVLAGYSTRLLSDSNVITRDQLTKVFSYSMSIINPTAASAWLEGFLKGSGTLLLIDTELWNMINEWIKQVSDESFVHTLPLLRRTFANFSPAERRKLGEKAKAGGVTVIAETEYGFDEQRAANSIPVMMKLFGYKINK
;
A
#
# COMPACT_ATOMS: atom_id res chain seq x y z
N ASP A 1 5.66 7.11 -40.54
CA ASP A 1 4.73 7.56 -41.60
C ASP A 1 3.59 6.60 -41.94
N LYS A 2 3.85 5.40 -42.50
CA LYS A 2 2.76 4.48 -42.92
C LYS A 2 1.78 4.15 -41.77
N THR A 3 2.32 3.72 -40.62
CA THR A 3 1.53 3.38 -39.42
C THR A 3 0.76 4.59 -38.88
N GLN A 4 1.41 5.75 -38.83
CA GLN A 4 0.82 7.02 -38.38
C GLN A 4 -0.42 7.42 -39.19
N LYS A 5 -0.33 7.36 -40.52
CA LYS A 5 -1.46 7.65 -41.43
C LYS A 5 -2.58 6.63 -41.26
N ARG A 6 -2.25 5.34 -41.18
CA ARG A 6 -3.21 4.24 -40.97
C ARG A 6 -4.00 4.41 -39.67
N LEU A 7 -3.32 4.80 -38.59
CA LEU A 7 -3.93 5.01 -37.26
C LEU A 7 -4.64 6.37 -37.12
N ARG A 8 -4.60 7.23 -38.14
CA ARG A 8 -5.22 8.58 -38.14
C ARG A 8 -4.74 9.45 -36.98
N LEU A 9 -3.44 9.42 -36.71
CA LEU A 9 -2.77 10.30 -35.75
C LEU A 9 -2.05 11.43 -36.54
N PRO A 10 -2.67 12.59 -36.79
CA PRO A 10 -2.03 13.66 -37.54
C PRO A 10 -0.83 14.24 -36.78
N ALA A 11 0.24 14.55 -37.50
CA ALA A 11 1.44 15.19 -36.97
C ALA A 11 1.24 16.72 -36.97
N THR A 12 0.58 17.24 -35.94
CA THR A 12 0.31 18.67 -35.78
C THR A 12 1.19 19.29 -34.70
N ALA A 13 1.64 20.52 -34.92
CA ALA A 13 2.38 21.29 -33.92
C ALA A 13 1.51 21.72 -32.72
N ASP A 14 0.19 21.73 -32.88
CA ASP A 14 -0.76 21.97 -31.80
C ASP A 14 -0.95 20.73 -30.92
N TRP A 15 -1.14 20.96 -29.63
CA TRP A 15 -1.51 19.94 -28.67
C TRP A 15 -2.86 19.32 -29.02
N LYS A 16 -2.91 17.99 -28.98
CA LYS A 16 -4.14 17.26 -29.20
C LYS A 16 -4.32 16.13 -28.21
N ASP A 17 -5.46 16.14 -27.53
CA ASP A 17 -5.82 15.14 -26.54
C ASP A 17 -6.62 14.00 -27.19
N TYR A 18 -6.27 12.78 -26.82
CA TYR A 18 -6.87 11.53 -27.27
C TYR A 18 -7.30 10.74 -26.04
N THR A 19 -8.57 10.32 -26.00
CA THR A 19 -9.03 9.31 -25.05
C THR A 19 -9.22 8.00 -25.79
N LEU A 20 -8.36 7.03 -25.53
CA LEU A 20 -8.34 5.72 -26.17
C LEU A 20 -9.13 4.72 -25.30
N ASP A 21 -10.08 4.01 -25.89
CA ASP A 21 -10.75 2.88 -25.24
C ASP A 21 -10.09 1.57 -25.69
N LEU A 22 -9.31 0.94 -24.82
CA LEU A 22 -8.47 -0.22 -25.14
C LEU A 22 -9.27 -1.47 -25.54
N ARG A 23 -10.61 -1.45 -25.40
CA ARG A 23 -11.51 -2.52 -25.86
C ARG A 23 -11.83 -2.41 -27.35
N LYS A 24 -11.48 -1.29 -28.00
CA LYS A 24 -11.64 -1.08 -29.43
C LYS A 24 -10.31 -1.30 -30.12
N ASP A 25 -10.27 -2.22 -31.08
CA ASP A 25 -9.04 -2.58 -31.80
C ASP A 25 -8.27 -1.37 -32.35
N SER A 26 -8.97 -0.38 -32.91
CA SER A 26 -8.30 0.83 -33.45
C SER A 26 -7.63 1.68 -32.38
N ASP A 27 -8.20 1.74 -31.18
CA ASP A 27 -7.67 2.54 -30.07
C ASP A 27 -6.57 1.77 -29.33
N LEU A 28 -6.70 0.46 -29.22
CA LEU A 28 -5.64 -0.43 -28.77
C LEU A 28 -4.41 -0.30 -29.67
N GLU A 29 -4.57 -0.37 -30.99
CA GLU A 29 -3.44 -0.21 -31.92
C GLU A 29 -2.78 1.18 -31.83
N ARG A 30 -3.54 2.24 -31.52
CA ARG A 30 -2.99 3.58 -31.25
C ARG A 30 -2.16 3.58 -29.98
N SER A 31 -2.69 3.02 -28.89
CA SER A 31 -2.01 2.89 -27.61
C SER A 31 -0.69 2.13 -27.78
N VAL A 32 -0.74 0.93 -28.37
CA VAL A 32 0.42 0.08 -28.65
C VAL A 32 1.47 0.84 -29.46
N PHE A 33 1.07 1.56 -30.51
CA PHE A 33 1.99 2.33 -31.32
C PHE A 33 2.67 3.47 -30.53
N LEU A 34 1.92 4.22 -29.71
CA LEU A 34 2.46 5.29 -28.88
C LEU A 34 3.42 4.75 -27.80
N HIS A 35 3.07 3.63 -27.16
CA HIS A 35 3.97 2.95 -26.22
C HIS A 35 5.26 2.46 -26.88
N ARG A 36 5.20 1.94 -28.11
CA ARG A 36 6.40 1.57 -28.88
C ARG A 36 7.30 2.77 -29.20
N LEU A 37 6.72 3.93 -29.49
CA LEU A 37 7.49 5.16 -29.68
C LEU A 37 8.15 5.61 -28.37
N LEU A 38 7.43 5.57 -27.24
CA LEU A 38 8.00 5.85 -25.93
C LEU A 38 9.12 4.87 -25.55
N LEU A 39 9.04 3.59 -25.94
CA LEU A 39 10.13 2.64 -25.73
C LEU A 39 11.38 3.02 -26.52
N LEU A 40 11.22 3.56 -27.73
CA LEU A 40 12.31 4.06 -28.57
C LEU A 40 12.85 5.43 -28.11
N ASP A 41 12.35 5.96 -26.99
CA ASP A 41 12.59 7.32 -26.51
C ASP A 41 12.16 8.42 -27.51
N ILE A 42 11.19 8.08 -28.37
CA ILE A 42 10.54 9.02 -29.30
C ILE A 42 9.30 9.60 -28.61
N ARG A 43 9.45 10.81 -28.04
CA ARG A 43 8.41 11.47 -27.23
C ARG A 43 7.41 12.25 -28.07
N TRP A 44 6.63 11.56 -28.88
CA TRP A 44 5.53 12.19 -29.62
C TRP A 44 4.29 12.45 -28.73
N GLY A 45 4.14 11.67 -27.66
CA GLY A 45 2.98 11.74 -26.80
C GLY A 45 3.31 11.45 -25.35
N GLU A 46 2.54 12.06 -24.46
CA GLU A 46 2.58 11.79 -23.03
C GLU A 46 1.25 11.15 -22.60
N ASN A 47 1.34 10.07 -21.82
CA ASN A 47 0.19 9.44 -21.21
C ASN A 47 -0.21 10.24 -19.95
N ILE A 48 -1.41 10.80 -19.95
CA ILE A 48 -1.95 11.57 -18.84
C ILE A 48 -2.65 10.61 -17.89
N ILE A 49 -2.18 10.56 -16.64
CA ILE A 49 -2.83 9.81 -15.58
C ILE A 49 -4.11 10.54 -15.18
N VAL A 50 -5.26 9.90 -15.39
CA VAL A 50 -6.57 10.45 -15.05
C VAL A 50 -7.13 9.74 -13.83
N SER A 51 -7.71 10.48 -12.90
CA SER A 51 -8.44 9.91 -11.78
C SER A 51 -9.71 9.19 -12.28
N GLY A 52 -9.74 7.85 -12.19
CA GLY A 52 -10.90 7.03 -12.53
C GLY A 52 -10.59 5.54 -12.37
N LYS A 53 -11.56 4.74 -11.91
CA LYS A 53 -11.38 3.30 -11.56
C LYS A 53 -11.30 2.35 -12.78
N GLY A 54 -11.03 2.84 -14.00
CA GLY A 54 -11.07 2.03 -15.22
C GLY A 54 -9.70 1.82 -15.84
N THR A 55 -9.25 0.58 -15.97
CA THR A 55 -7.99 0.19 -16.66
C THR A 55 -8.11 0.16 -18.19
N PHE A 56 -9.31 0.37 -18.73
CA PHE A 56 -9.60 0.28 -20.16
C PHE A 56 -9.50 1.62 -20.90
N LYS A 57 -9.22 2.72 -20.20
CA LYS A 57 -9.09 4.05 -20.81
C LYS A 57 -7.69 4.59 -20.63
N GLU A 58 -7.12 5.10 -21.71
CA GLU A 58 -5.89 5.87 -21.66
C GLU A 58 -6.15 7.28 -22.19
N GLN A 59 -5.58 8.29 -21.52
CA GLN A 59 -5.53 9.64 -22.07
C GLN A 59 -4.11 9.93 -22.56
N TRP A 60 -4.03 10.44 -23.77
CA TRP A 60 -2.78 10.80 -24.42
C TRP A 60 -2.85 12.24 -24.90
N ARG A 61 -1.79 12.97 -24.67
CA ARG A 61 -1.60 14.31 -25.21
C ARG A 61 -0.44 14.27 -26.19
N LEU A 62 -0.73 14.55 -27.46
CA LEU A 62 0.22 14.48 -28.55
C LEU A 62 0.57 15.89 -29.04
N GLN A 63 1.85 16.09 -29.35
CA GLN A 63 2.34 17.27 -30.06
C GLN A 63 3.50 16.86 -30.96
N TRP A 64 3.42 17.21 -32.24
CA TRP A 64 4.52 16.96 -33.16
C TRP A 64 5.59 18.05 -33.03
N ASP A 65 6.80 17.63 -32.66
CA ASP A 65 8.02 18.43 -32.72
C ASP A 65 8.85 17.99 -33.94
N PRO A 66 9.33 18.91 -34.80
CA PRO A 66 10.26 18.58 -35.89
C PRO A 66 11.47 17.71 -35.48
N ALA A 67 11.96 17.80 -34.23
CA ALA A 67 13.03 16.97 -33.71
C ALA A 67 12.69 15.46 -33.70
N ILE A 68 11.39 15.11 -33.66
CA ILE A 68 10.92 13.72 -33.73
C ILE A 68 11.37 13.06 -35.05
N SER A 69 11.42 13.80 -36.16
CA SER A 69 11.91 13.28 -37.44
C SER A 69 13.35 12.81 -37.36
N ILE A 70 14.20 13.51 -36.60
CA ILE A 70 15.60 13.15 -36.38
C ILE A 70 15.67 11.89 -35.51
N GLN A 71 14.91 11.85 -34.41
CA GLN A 71 14.84 10.68 -33.53
C GLN A 71 14.37 9.42 -34.29
N ILE A 72 13.41 9.55 -35.20
CA ILE A 72 12.94 8.44 -36.04
C ILE A 72 14.08 7.92 -36.93
N ILE A 73 14.88 8.80 -37.54
CA ILE A 73 16.02 8.40 -38.39
C ILE A 73 17.08 7.67 -37.55
N GLU A 74 17.44 8.22 -36.38
CA GLU A 74 18.41 7.60 -35.47
C GLU A 74 17.97 6.19 -35.04
N LYS A 75 16.70 6.04 -34.64
CA LYS A 75 16.13 4.78 -34.19
C LYS A 75 15.82 3.81 -35.35
N GLY A 76 15.86 4.28 -36.60
CA GLY A 76 15.68 3.45 -37.79
C GLY A 76 16.75 2.35 -37.94
N SER A 77 17.92 2.52 -37.33
CA SER A 77 18.98 1.50 -37.27
C SER A 77 18.55 0.19 -36.57
N TYR A 78 17.53 0.23 -35.71
CA TYR A 78 17.05 -0.94 -34.96
C TYR A 78 16.09 -1.84 -35.76
N GLY A 79 15.43 -1.35 -36.81
CA GLY A 79 14.51 -2.18 -37.57
C GLY A 79 13.66 -1.42 -38.60
N ASN A 80 13.06 -2.18 -39.50
CA ASN A 80 12.24 -1.63 -40.59
C ASN A 80 10.78 -1.38 -40.18
N THR A 81 10.38 -1.88 -39.01
CA THR A 81 9.07 -1.63 -38.41
C THR A 81 9.21 -1.07 -37.00
N THR A 82 8.21 -0.32 -36.54
CA THR A 82 8.22 0.23 -35.17
C THR A 82 8.28 -0.87 -34.10
N GLU A 83 7.65 -2.02 -34.36
CA GLU A 83 7.71 -3.18 -33.46
C GLU A 83 9.12 -3.77 -33.39
N GLU A 84 9.73 -4.02 -34.55
CA GLU A 84 11.07 -4.60 -34.63
C GLU A 84 12.10 -3.68 -33.97
N ALA A 85 12.04 -2.38 -34.28
CA ALA A 85 12.92 -1.39 -33.71
C ALA A 85 12.75 -1.32 -32.18
N ALA A 86 11.51 -1.20 -31.69
CA ALA A 86 11.24 -1.13 -30.25
C ALA A 86 11.70 -2.41 -29.53
N SER A 87 11.52 -3.58 -30.16
CA SER A 87 11.96 -4.87 -29.62
C SER A 87 13.47 -4.97 -29.49
N LYS A 88 14.23 -4.66 -30.56
CA LYS A 88 15.70 -4.71 -30.49
C LYS A 88 16.27 -3.66 -29.54
N TYR A 89 15.73 -2.44 -29.56
CA TYR A 89 16.13 -1.39 -28.64
C TYR A 89 15.92 -1.81 -27.18
N LEU A 90 14.73 -2.33 -26.87
CA LEU A 90 14.40 -2.79 -25.53
C LEU A 90 15.29 -3.95 -25.07
N LEU A 91 15.62 -4.90 -25.97
CA LEU A 91 16.56 -5.99 -25.67
C LEU A 91 17.98 -5.48 -25.40
N GLU A 92 18.45 -4.47 -26.13
CA GLU A 92 19.74 -3.84 -25.86
C GLU A 92 19.76 -3.13 -24.48
N GLN A 93 18.70 -2.39 -24.17
CA GLN A 93 18.54 -1.75 -22.86
C GLN A 93 18.43 -2.78 -21.74
N ALA A 94 17.72 -3.89 -21.98
CA ALA A 94 17.63 -5.00 -21.06
C ALA A 94 19.01 -5.64 -20.82
N ALA A 95 19.87 -5.75 -21.84
CA ALA A 95 21.23 -6.26 -21.67
C ALA A 95 22.08 -5.36 -20.77
N LYS A 96 21.96 -4.03 -20.91
CA LYS A 96 22.67 -3.03 -20.11
C LYS A 96 22.16 -2.89 -18.66
N ALA A 97 20.89 -3.20 -18.42
CA ALA A 97 20.30 -3.10 -17.09
C ALA A 97 20.94 -4.12 -16.13
N SER A 98 21.41 -3.66 -14.97
CA SER A 98 22.14 -4.47 -13.99
C SER A 98 21.37 -4.67 -12.68
N SER A 99 20.27 -3.94 -12.47
CA SER A 99 19.48 -3.99 -11.25
C SER A 99 18.06 -4.46 -11.49
N LEU A 100 17.47 -5.09 -10.48
CA LEU A 100 16.10 -5.59 -10.53
C LEU A 100 15.07 -4.47 -10.80
N PRO A 101 15.14 -3.27 -10.16
CA PRO A 101 14.22 -2.17 -10.46
C PRO A 101 14.29 -1.69 -11.91
N GLN A 102 15.49 -1.63 -12.51
CA GLN A 102 15.65 -1.24 -13.91
C GLN A 102 14.95 -2.23 -14.84
N VAL A 103 15.16 -3.54 -14.66
CA VAL A 103 14.56 -4.56 -15.53
C VAL A 103 13.04 -4.62 -15.34
N CYS A 104 12.53 -4.49 -14.12
CA CYS A 104 11.10 -4.40 -13.87
C CYS A 104 10.48 -3.13 -14.49
N GLY A 105 11.18 -2.00 -14.46
CA GLY A 105 10.76 -0.78 -15.16
C GLY A 105 10.66 -0.96 -16.68
N LEU A 106 11.60 -1.69 -17.28
CA LEU A 106 11.54 -2.07 -18.70
C LEU A 106 10.35 -3.01 -18.99
N LEU A 107 10.07 -3.97 -18.11
CA LEU A 107 8.91 -4.87 -18.24
C LEU A 107 7.58 -4.10 -18.18
N ASN A 108 7.44 -3.18 -17.22
CA ASN A 108 6.24 -2.33 -17.11
C ASN A 108 5.97 -1.53 -18.39
N ARG A 109 7.02 -1.03 -19.05
CA ARG A 109 6.89 -0.27 -20.30
C ARG A 109 6.66 -1.17 -21.53
N SER A 110 7.03 -2.44 -21.47
CA SER A 110 7.01 -3.34 -22.63
C SER A 110 5.68 -4.06 -22.84
N VAL A 111 4.95 -4.35 -21.76
CA VAL A 111 3.63 -4.99 -21.80
C VAL A 111 2.63 -4.18 -22.64
N PRO A 112 2.38 -2.87 -22.38
CA PRO A 112 1.43 -2.09 -23.18
C PRO A 112 1.93 -1.82 -24.61
N ALA A 113 3.22 -2.02 -24.89
CA ALA A 113 3.79 -1.89 -26.22
C ALA A 113 3.65 -3.17 -27.08
N GLU A 114 3.06 -4.25 -26.54
CA GLU A 114 2.93 -5.55 -27.19
C GLU A 114 4.22 -6.01 -27.88
N ILE A 115 5.28 -6.22 -27.08
CA ILE A 115 6.59 -6.75 -27.55
C ILE A 115 6.88 -8.11 -26.87
N PRO A 116 6.25 -9.22 -27.31
CA PRO A 116 6.30 -10.49 -26.57
C PRO A 116 7.71 -11.07 -26.42
N LYS A 117 8.55 -10.96 -27.46
CA LYS A 117 9.93 -11.50 -27.41
C LYS A 117 10.79 -10.79 -26.36
N ALA A 118 10.61 -9.48 -26.21
CA ALA A 118 11.35 -8.72 -25.20
C ALA A 118 10.77 -8.96 -23.80
N VAL A 119 9.45 -9.09 -23.67
CA VAL A 119 8.78 -9.46 -22.40
C VAL A 119 9.32 -10.79 -21.87
N GLU A 120 9.40 -11.82 -22.70
CA GLU A 120 9.95 -13.13 -22.34
C GLU A 120 11.40 -13.02 -21.83
N ALA A 121 12.26 -12.30 -22.55
CA ALA A 121 13.65 -12.07 -22.14
C ALA A 121 13.76 -11.30 -20.81
N LEU A 122 12.90 -10.29 -20.61
CA LEU A 122 12.85 -9.49 -19.38
C LEU A 122 12.39 -10.33 -18.19
N ILE A 123 11.36 -11.17 -18.33
CA ILE A 123 10.88 -12.06 -17.26
C ILE A 123 11.98 -13.05 -16.86
N ASN A 124 12.69 -13.64 -17.83
CA ASN A 124 13.82 -14.52 -17.54
C ASN A 124 14.96 -13.79 -16.82
N LYS A 125 15.27 -12.55 -17.22
CA LYS A 125 16.28 -11.74 -16.54
C LYS A 125 15.85 -11.34 -15.12
N ILE A 126 14.57 -11.00 -14.92
CA ILE A 126 13.99 -10.75 -13.60
C ILE A 126 14.13 -11.99 -12.73
N ASN A 127 13.81 -13.19 -13.23
CA ASN A 127 13.95 -14.43 -12.48
C ASN A 127 15.39 -14.62 -11.95
N ASN A 128 16.39 -14.42 -12.82
CA ASN A 128 17.80 -14.58 -12.47
C ASN A 128 18.26 -13.53 -11.45
N LEU A 129 17.93 -12.25 -11.66
CA LEU A 129 18.27 -11.18 -10.72
C LEU A 129 17.55 -11.34 -9.39
N ALA A 130 16.29 -11.74 -9.43
CA ALA A 130 15.52 -12.04 -8.23
C ALA A 130 16.18 -13.15 -7.45
N ALA A 131 16.52 -14.28 -8.07
CA ALA A 131 17.15 -15.41 -7.39
C ALA A 131 18.48 -15.06 -6.70
N ALA A 132 19.22 -14.09 -7.24
CA ALA A 132 20.48 -13.61 -6.67
C ALA A 132 20.31 -12.50 -5.61
N SER A 133 19.14 -11.87 -5.50
CA SER A 133 18.92 -10.73 -4.60
C SER A 133 18.49 -11.18 -3.19
N SER A 134 19.19 -10.63 -2.19
CA SER A 134 18.89 -10.74 -0.76
C SER A 134 18.35 -9.43 -0.15
N ASP A 135 18.27 -8.36 -0.93
CA ASP A 135 17.84 -7.04 -0.47
C ASP A 135 16.31 -6.95 -0.42
N VAL A 136 15.76 -6.97 0.81
CA VAL A 136 14.32 -6.90 1.06
C VAL A 136 13.71 -5.61 0.51
N VAL A 137 14.39 -4.47 0.64
CA VAL A 137 13.88 -3.17 0.18
C VAL A 137 13.74 -3.17 -1.33
N GLN A 138 14.79 -3.60 -2.04
CA GLN A 138 14.76 -3.71 -3.49
C GLN A 138 13.65 -4.65 -3.99
N LEU A 139 13.41 -5.77 -3.30
CA LEU A 139 12.29 -6.66 -3.63
C LEU A 139 10.95 -5.95 -3.41
N MET A 140 10.79 -5.23 -2.30
CA MET A 140 9.56 -4.52 -2.00
C MET A 140 9.23 -3.41 -3.00
N GLU A 141 10.25 -2.77 -3.58
CA GLU A 141 10.07 -1.74 -4.61
C GLU A 141 9.48 -2.29 -5.92
N VAL A 142 9.82 -3.52 -6.30
CA VAL A 142 9.46 -4.07 -7.62
C VAL A 142 8.19 -4.91 -7.61
N ILE A 143 7.88 -5.59 -6.50
CA ILE A 143 6.73 -6.50 -6.38
C ILE A 143 5.40 -5.83 -6.79
N PRO A 144 5.07 -4.60 -6.37
CA PRO A 144 3.79 -3.98 -6.71
C PRO A 144 3.57 -3.86 -8.23
N GLY A 145 4.61 -3.46 -8.98
CA GLY A 145 4.54 -3.38 -10.44
C GLY A 145 4.34 -4.75 -11.09
N LEU A 146 5.05 -5.77 -10.62
CA LEU A 146 4.92 -7.13 -11.13
C LEU A 146 3.54 -7.75 -10.84
N VAL A 147 2.94 -7.43 -9.68
CA VAL A 147 1.58 -7.87 -9.35
C VAL A 147 0.56 -7.23 -10.29
N VAL A 148 0.69 -5.93 -10.57
CA VAL A 148 -0.19 -5.23 -11.52
C VAL A 148 -0.09 -5.87 -12.91
N ILE A 149 1.12 -6.17 -13.39
CA ILE A 149 1.31 -6.88 -14.66
C ILE A 149 0.66 -8.26 -14.63
N THR A 150 0.86 -9.03 -13.56
CA THR A 150 0.29 -10.38 -13.46
C THR A 150 -1.25 -10.36 -13.44
N ARG A 151 -1.86 -9.32 -12.86
CA ARG A 151 -3.32 -9.24 -12.71
C ARG A 151 -4.05 -8.58 -13.88
N TYR A 152 -3.38 -7.65 -14.57
CA TYR A 152 -4.02 -6.82 -15.59
C TYR A 152 -3.25 -6.75 -16.92
N GLY A 153 -2.00 -7.22 -16.95
CA GLY A 153 -1.17 -7.21 -18.14
C GLY A 153 -1.55 -8.32 -19.12
N SER A 154 -1.55 -8.00 -20.41
CA SER A 154 -1.70 -9.01 -21.47
C SER A 154 -0.33 -9.64 -21.75
N VAL A 155 0.06 -10.60 -20.90
CA VAL A 155 1.24 -11.45 -21.10
C VAL A 155 0.79 -12.83 -21.58
N ARG A 156 1.67 -13.59 -22.24
CA ARG A 156 1.33 -14.96 -22.64
C ARG A 156 1.07 -15.80 -21.40
N LYS A 157 0.18 -16.80 -21.51
CA LYS A 157 -0.15 -17.69 -20.38
C LYS A 157 1.08 -18.34 -19.71
N THR A 158 2.05 -18.80 -20.50
CA THR A 158 3.28 -19.39 -19.96
C THR A 158 4.11 -18.37 -19.18
N ASP A 159 4.26 -17.17 -19.72
CA ASP A 159 4.99 -16.06 -19.09
C ASP A 159 4.29 -15.59 -17.81
N GLU A 160 2.96 -15.55 -17.81
CA GLU A 160 2.13 -15.24 -16.64
C GLU A 160 2.39 -16.23 -15.50
N THR A 161 2.38 -17.54 -15.79
CA THR A 161 2.63 -18.56 -14.77
C THR A 161 4.05 -18.49 -14.20
N LEU A 162 5.04 -18.16 -15.03
CA LEU A 162 6.42 -17.96 -14.58
C LEU A 162 6.53 -16.70 -13.72
N LEU A 163 5.95 -15.59 -14.16
CA LEU A 163 5.96 -14.32 -13.44
C LEU A 163 5.28 -14.44 -12.07
N LEU A 164 4.15 -15.14 -12.00
CA LEU A 164 3.45 -15.41 -10.74
C LEU A 164 4.34 -16.18 -9.75
N LYS A 165 5.06 -17.21 -10.22
CA LYS A 165 6.02 -17.96 -9.38
C LYS A 165 7.16 -17.08 -8.87
N ILE A 166 7.67 -16.19 -9.72
CA ILE A 166 8.72 -15.23 -9.35
C ILE A 166 8.21 -14.30 -8.25
N VAL A 167 7.02 -13.70 -8.45
CA VAL A 167 6.38 -12.81 -7.47
C VAL A 167 6.17 -13.53 -6.14
N TYR A 168 5.69 -14.77 -6.16
CA TYR A 168 5.50 -15.56 -4.93
C TYR A 168 6.82 -15.79 -4.20
N SER A 169 7.86 -16.18 -4.92
CA SER A 169 9.20 -16.35 -4.35
C SER A 169 9.73 -15.05 -3.74
N MET A 170 9.51 -13.90 -4.38
CA MET A 170 9.90 -12.59 -3.86
C MET A 170 9.14 -12.23 -2.58
N ILE A 171 7.80 -12.37 -2.59
CA ILE A 171 6.96 -12.08 -1.42
C ILE A 171 7.37 -12.97 -0.24
N SER A 172 7.59 -14.27 -0.45
CA SER A 172 8.04 -15.15 0.62
C SER A 172 9.38 -14.70 1.23
N ARG A 173 10.32 -14.23 0.42
CA ARG A 173 11.61 -13.72 0.91
C ARG A 173 11.48 -12.38 1.64
N VAL A 174 10.62 -11.50 1.15
CA VAL A 174 10.24 -10.28 1.87
C VAL A 174 9.66 -10.65 3.23
N CYS A 175 8.70 -11.57 3.29
CA CYS A 175 8.08 -12.01 4.55
C CYS A 175 9.08 -12.58 5.56
N ILE A 176 10.15 -13.23 5.09
CA ILE A 176 11.24 -13.76 5.92
C ILE A 176 12.16 -12.65 6.42
N GLY A 177 12.60 -11.73 5.55
CA GLY A 177 13.62 -10.73 5.88
C GLY A 177 13.07 -9.44 6.51
N LEU A 178 11.80 -9.10 6.24
CA LEU A 178 11.19 -7.84 6.64
C LEU A 178 11.15 -7.63 8.15
N PRO A 179 10.85 -8.61 9.01
CA PRO A 179 10.89 -8.40 10.45
C PRO A 179 12.24 -7.90 10.95
N ALA A 180 13.35 -8.45 10.43
CA ALA A 180 14.69 -7.99 10.79
C ALA A 180 14.98 -6.59 10.23
N ALA A 181 14.53 -6.30 8.99
CA ALA A 181 14.66 -4.98 8.38
C ALA A 181 13.91 -3.86 9.13
N CYS A 182 12.90 -4.22 9.94
CA CYS A 182 12.18 -3.26 10.78
C CYS A 182 12.87 -2.95 12.12
N THR A 183 13.99 -3.57 12.45
CA THR A 183 14.65 -3.44 13.77
C THR A 183 15.86 -2.50 13.72
N GLY A 184 16.01 -1.64 14.74
CA GLY A 184 17.20 -0.79 14.90
C GLY A 184 17.42 0.24 13.78
N ILE A 185 16.35 0.67 13.12
CA ILE A 185 16.38 1.65 12.02
C ILE A 185 16.10 3.07 12.51
N ASP A 186 16.62 4.06 11.79
CA ASP A 186 16.30 5.47 12.01
C ASP A 186 14.92 5.88 11.42
N ASP A 187 14.53 7.12 11.66
CA ASP A 187 13.21 7.65 11.26
C ASP A 187 13.05 7.76 9.73
N ASP A 188 14.12 8.05 8.99
CA ASP A 188 14.09 8.18 7.53
C ASP A 188 13.93 6.80 6.88
N ALA A 189 14.69 5.82 7.35
CA ALA A 189 14.56 4.42 6.94
C ALA A 189 13.18 3.85 7.31
N ALA A 190 12.67 4.16 8.51
CA ALA A 190 11.32 3.77 8.92
C ALA A 190 10.25 4.37 7.99
N THR A 191 10.38 5.64 7.61
CA THR A 191 9.45 6.32 6.71
C THR A 191 9.49 5.71 5.31
N HIS A 192 10.68 5.42 4.78
CA HIS A 192 10.81 4.77 3.48
C HIS A 192 10.22 3.36 3.46
N LEU A 193 10.54 2.53 4.47
CA LEU A 193 9.97 1.19 4.63
C LEU A 193 8.46 1.22 4.79
N PHE A 194 7.93 2.24 5.48
CA PHE A 194 6.51 2.43 5.67
C PHE A 194 5.76 2.55 4.33
N ASP A 195 6.26 3.37 3.41
CA ASP A 195 5.64 3.56 2.08
C ASP A 195 5.66 2.27 1.25
N LEU A 196 6.73 1.48 1.38
CA LEU A 196 6.83 0.17 0.76
C LEU A 196 5.86 -0.84 1.39
N PHE A 197 5.68 -0.78 2.71
CA PHE A 197 4.74 -1.62 3.46
C PHE A 197 3.31 -1.52 2.94
N TYR A 198 2.85 -0.28 2.74
CA TYR A 198 1.53 0.00 2.16
C TYR A 198 1.40 -0.66 0.77
N LYS A 199 2.38 -0.45 -0.11
CA LYS A 199 2.35 -0.99 -1.47
C LYS A 199 2.38 -2.52 -1.50
N ILE A 200 3.11 -3.15 -0.58
CA ILE A 200 3.17 -4.61 -0.46
C ILE A 200 1.87 -5.18 0.07
N HIS A 201 1.26 -4.56 1.08
CA HIS A 201 -0.05 -4.99 1.57
C HIS A 201 -1.11 -4.96 0.46
N ASP A 202 -1.17 -3.86 -0.30
CA ASP A 202 -2.06 -3.74 -1.46
C ASP A 202 -1.76 -4.80 -2.52
N ALA A 203 -0.49 -5.05 -2.83
CA ALA A 203 -0.06 -6.06 -3.79
C ALA A 203 -0.46 -7.49 -3.37
N VAL A 204 -0.28 -7.84 -2.09
CA VAL A 204 -0.68 -9.14 -1.52
C VAL A 204 -2.20 -9.34 -1.63
N ASN A 205 -2.98 -8.33 -1.25
CA ASN A 205 -4.44 -8.38 -1.33
C ASN A 205 -4.94 -8.44 -2.78
N LEU A 206 -4.26 -7.75 -3.69
CA LEU A 206 -4.58 -7.73 -5.11
C LEU A 206 -4.36 -9.10 -5.76
N LEU A 207 -3.39 -9.91 -5.29
CA LEU A 207 -3.18 -11.27 -5.81
C LEU A 207 -4.32 -12.23 -5.49
N GLN A 208 -5.08 -12.00 -4.40
CA GLN A 208 -6.19 -12.85 -3.95
C GLN A 208 -5.77 -14.31 -3.70
N GLN A 209 -4.61 -14.52 -3.05
CA GLN A 209 -4.02 -15.84 -2.80
C GLN A 209 -3.96 -16.11 -1.30
N PRO A 210 -4.78 -17.04 -0.76
CA PRO A 210 -4.89 -17.28 0.68
C PRO A 210 -3.55 -17.59 1.36
N ASP A 211 -2.72 -18.45 0.77
CA ASP A 211 -1.44 -18.87 1.35
C ASP A 211 -0.48 -17.69 1.53
N ILE A 212 -0.48 -16.75 0.58
CA ILE A 212 0.38 -15.55 0.62
C ILE A 212 -0.15 -14.56 1.65
N VAL A 213 -1.47 -14.38 1.70
CA VAL A 213 -2.13 -13.53 2.69
C VAL A 213 -1.82 -14.05 4.10
N GLU A 214 -1.87 -15.36 4.31
CA GLU A 214 -1.55 -15.97 5.60
C GLU A 214 -0.09 -15.73 6.01
N VAL A 215 0.86 -15.94 5.10
CA VAL A 215 2.29 -15.69 5.36
C VAL A 215 2.53 -14.19 5.65
N TRP A 216 1.89 -13.30 4.90
CA TRP A 216 1.97 -11.85 5.13
C TRP A 216 1.42 -11.47 6.52
N HIS A 217 0.27 -12.02 6.91
CA HIS A 217 -0.30 -11.79 8.24
C HIS A 217 0.63 -12.29 9.36
N LYS A 218 1.29 -13.44 9.20
CA LYS A 218 2.31 -13.93 10.15
C LYS A 218 3.49 -12.96 10.26
N THR A 219 3.96 -12.41 9.14
CA THR A 219 5.01 -11.39 9.12
C THR A 219 4.58 -10.12 9.87
N LEU A 220 3.36 -9.63 9.63
CA LEU A 220 2.80 -8.48 10.35
C LEU A 220 2.70 -8.73 11.86
N LEU A 221 2.31 -9.94 12.28
CA LEU A 221 2.28 -10.33 13.70
C LEU A 221 3.67 -10.33 14.32
N ALA A 222 4.69 -10.82 13.59
CA ALA A 222 6.07 -10.79 14.07
C ALA A 222 6.59 -9.35 14.26
N ILE A 223 6.20 -8.43 13.36
CA ILE A 223 6.62 -7.03 13.42
C ILE A 223 5.89 -6.27 14.53
N SER A 224 4.57 -6.48 14.67
CA SER A 224 3.76 -5.82 15.71
C SER A 224 4.14 -6.24 17.13
N SER A 225 4.56 -7.49 17.32
CA SER A 225 4.99 -8.03 18.63
C SER A 225 6.50 -7.94 18.88
N GLY A 226 7.28 -7.47 17.91
CA GLY A 226 8.72 -7.36 18.00
C GLY A 226 9.16 -6.24 18.94
N LYS A 227 9.89 -6.60 20.02
CA LYS A 227 10.36 -5.63 21.04
C LYS A 227 11.26 -4.52 20.50
N ASN A 228 12.03 -4.82 19.46
CA ASN A 228 13.00 -3.90 18.85
C ASN A 228 12.53 -3.36 17.49
N SER A 229 11.27 -3.64 17.11
CA SER A 229 10.69 -3.10 15.89
C SER A 229 10.57 -1.58 15.99
N SER A 230 10.77 -0.88 14.88
CA SER A 230 10.43 0.54 14.76
C SER A 230 8.98 0.75 15.23
N PRO A 231 8.72 1.68 16.18
CA PRO A 231 7.38 1.89 16.72
C PRO A 231 6.35 2.20 15.62
N VAL A 232 6.70 3.02 14.62
CA VAL A 232 5.82 3.39 13.51
C VAL A 232 5.39 2.15 12.71
N LEU A 233 6.33 1.26 12.38
CA LEU A 233 6.05 0.03 11.62
C LEU A 233 5.25 -0.98 12.44
N ALA A 234 5.50 -1.07 13.74
CA ALA A 234 4.73 -1.93 14.65
C ALA A 234 3.27 -1.43 14.78
N GLY A 235 3.06 -0.11 14.90
CA GLY A 235 1.74 0.50 14.93
C GLY A 235 0.96 0.24 13.65
N TYR A 236 1.59 0.44 12.49
CA TYR A 236 0.94 0.19 11.21
C TYR A 236 0.66 -1.30 10.97
N SER A 237 1.58 -2.19 11.35
CA SER A 237 1.34 -3.64 11.28
C SER A 237 0.13 -4.05 12.12
N THR A 238 0.00 -3.47 13.31
CA THR A 238 -1.18 -3.69 14.18
C THR A 238 -2.45 -3.19 13.52
N ARG A 239 -2.40 -2.03 12.85
CA ARG A 239 -3.54 -1.49 12.11
C ARG A 239 -3.99 -2.42 10.99
N LEU A 240 -3.06 -2.89 10.16
CA LEU A 240 -3.35 -3.82 9.06
C LEU A 240 -3.96 -5.14 9.56
N LEU A 241 -3.44 -5.69 10.66
CA LEU A 241 -3.99 -6.90 11.28
C LEU A 241 -5.41 -6.69 11.79
N SER A 242 -5.70 -5.51 12.35
CA SER A 242 -7.05 -5.13 12.80
C SER A 242 -8.01 -4.99 11.61
N ASP A 243 -7.60 -4.26 10.56
CA ASP A 243 -8.44 -4.05 9.37
C ASP A 243 -8.74 -5.37 8.64
N SER A 244 -7.79 -6.31 8.66
CA SER A 244 -7.96 -7.68 8.13
C SER A 244 -8.69 -8.64 9.08
N ASN A 245 -9.15 -8.18 10.26
CA ASN A 245 -9.78 -9.02 11.31
C ASN A 245 -8.95 -10.23 11.75
N VAL A 246 -7.62 -10.12 11.71
CA VAL A 246 -6.69 -11.19 12.13
C VAL A 246 -6.53 -11.23 13.65
N ILE A 247 -6.55 -10.05 14.28
CA ILE A 247 -6.50 -9.90 15.73
C ILE A 247 -7.89 -9.56 16.27
N THR A 248 -8.22 -10.09 17.44
CA THR A 248 -9.47 -9.76 18.13
C THR A 248 -9.39 -8.36 18.75
N ARG A 249 -10.56 -7.79 19.08
CA ARG A 249 -10.64 -6.51 19.80
C ARG A 249 -9.87 -6.53 21.12
N ASP A 250 -9.99 -7.61 21.90
CA ASP A 250 -9.23 -7.77 23.16
C ASP A 250 -7.71 -7.79 22.93
N GLN A 251 -7.26 -8.43 21.85
CA GLN A 251 -5.84 -8.44 21.49
C GLN A 251 -5.37 -7.05 21.07
N LEU A 252 -6.16 -6.33 20.27
CA LEU A 252 -5.87 -4.95 19.89
C LEU A 252 -5.76 -4.05 21.13
N THR A 253 -6.72 -4.13 22.05
CA THR A 253 -6.72 -3.36 23.31
C THR A 253 -5.46 -3.63 24.15
N LYS A 254 -5.01 -4.89 24.23
CA LYS A 254 -3.76 -5.26 24.94
C LYS A 254 -2.53 -4.67 24.27
N VAL A 255 -2.41 -4.80 22.95
CA VAL A 255 -1.28 -4.26 22.17
C VAL A 255 -1.26 -2.73 22.26
N PHE A 256 -2.43 -2.08 22.16
CA PHE A 256 -2.58 -0.64 22.28
C PHE A 256 -2.12 -0.16 23.66
N SER A 257 -2.61 -0.78 24.73
CA SER A 257 -2.26 -0.43 26.12
C SER A 257 -0.76 -0.62 26.39
N TYR A 258 -0.16 -1.68 25.86
CA TYR A 258 1.29 -1.92 25.98
C TYR A 258 2.12 -0.87 25.22
N SER A 259 1.73 -0.57 23.97
CA SER A 259 2.48 0.34 23.09
C SER A 259 2.36 1.79 23.52
N MET A 260 1.26 2.15 24.19
CA MET A 260 1.01 3.47 24.77
C MET A 260 1.54 3.60 26.21
N SER A 261 2.55 2.81 26.60
CA SER A 261 3.17 2.96 27.92
C SER A 261 3.86 4.33 28.08
N ILE A 262 3.70 4.95 29.25
CA ILE A 262 4.29 6.28 29.58
C ILE A 262 5.81 6.21 29.75
N ILE A 263 6.40 5.01 29.86
CA ILE A 263 7.85 4.83 30.04
C ILE A 263 8.65 5.46 28.89
N ASN A 264 8.08 5.46 27.67
CA ASN A 264 8.68 6.11 26.50
C ASN A 264 7.60 6.81 25.66
N PRO A 265 7.21 8.05 26.01
CA PRO A 265 6.14 8.78 25.34
C PRO A 265 6.42 9.07 23.86
N THR A 266 7.69 9.23 23.49
CA THR A 266 8.13 9.42 22.09
C THR A 266 7.87 8.17 21.27
N ALA A 267 8.24 6.99 21.77
CA ALA A 267 7.95 5.72 21.09
C ALA A 267 6.45 5.45 20.97
N ALA A 268 5.67 5.74 22.03
CA ALA A 268 4.21 5.65 21.99
C ALA A 268 3.60 6.57 20.91
N SER A 269 4.10 7.80 20.79
CA SER A 269 3.64 8.76 19.77
C SER A 269 3.97 8.29 18.34
N ALA A 270 5.17 7.75 18.13
CA ALA A 270 5.58 7.18 16.84
C ALA A 270 4.75 5.93 16.50
N TRP A 271 4.45 5.07 17.47
CA TRP A 271 3.56 3.94 17.28
C TRP A 271 2.15 4.38 16.90
N LEU A 272 1.61 5.38 17.60
CA LEU A 272 0.29 5.93 17.31
C LEU A 272 0.23 6.55 15.91
N GLU A 273 1.29 7.23 15.48
CA GLU A 273 1.40 7.75 14.12
C GLU A 273 1.27 6.64 13.07
N GLY A 274 1.97 5.52 13.27
CA GLY A 274 1.86 4.37 12.39
C GLY A 274 0.46 3.77 12.37
N PHE A 275 -0.14 3.59 13.55
CA PHE A 275 -1.47 3.00 13.70
C PHE A 275 -2.59 3.84 13.07
N LEU A 276 -2.47 5.17 13.13
CA LEU A 276 -3.47 6.12 12.63
C LEU A 276 -3.21 6.60 11.20
N LYS A 277 -2.20 6.06 10.51
CA LYS A 277 -1.87 6.52 9.16
C LYS A 277 -3.06 6.36 8.21
N GLY A 278 -3.25 7.36 7.35
CA GLY A 278 -4.15 7.30 6.19
C GLY A 278 -5.59 7.65 6.49
N SER A 279 -6.10 7.46 7.71
CA SER A 279 -7.42 7.99 8.08
C SER A 279 -7.66 8.07 9.59
N GLY A 280 -8.10 9.24 10.04
CA GLY A 280 -8.60 9.49 11.39
C GLY A 280 -10.04 9.00 11.61
N THR A 281 -10.69 8.46 10.57
CA THR A 281 -12.07 7.95 10.67
C THR A 281 -12.20 6.81 11.68
N LEU A 282 -11.15 6.01 11.88
CA LEU A 282 -11.15 4.98 12.94
C LEU A 282 -11.43 5.58 14.32
N LEU A 283 -10.86 6.75 14.63
CA LEU A 283 -11.08 7.45 15.90
C LEU A 283 -12.49 8.05 16.04
N LEU A 284 -13.16 8.33 14.91
CA LEU A 284 -14.53 8.80 14.93
C LEU A 284 -15.50 7.66 15.26
N ILE A 285 -15.26 6.48 14.66
CA ILE A 285 -16.12 5.30 14.77
C ILE A 285 -15.87 4.55 16.08
N ASP A 286 -14.60 4.34 16.45
CA ASP A 286 -14.23 3.58 17.63
C ASP A 286 -14.04 4.49 18.85
N THR A 287 -15.09 4.55 19.68
CA THR A 287 -15.10 5.33 20.92
C THR A 287 -14.15 4.79 21.98
N GLU A 288 -13.94 3.47 22.03
CA GLU A 288 -13.04 2.85 23.02
C GLU A 288 -11.59 3.24 22.72
N LEU A 289 -11.18 3.11 21.45
CA LEU A 289 -9.87 3.55 20.97
C LEU A 289 -9.64 5.05 21.23
N TRP A 290 -10.65 5.88 20.98
CA TRP A 290 -10.61 7.31 21.28
C TRP A 290 -10.35 7.58 22.77
N ASN A 291 -11.06 6.86 23.64
CA ASN A 291 -10.91 7.01 25.09
C ASN A 291 -9.53 6.54 25.57
N MET A 292 -8.96 5.47 24.99
CA MET A 292 -7.60 5.03 25.32
C MET A 292 -6.55 6.09 25.02
N ILE A 293 -6.65 6.78 23.87
CA ILE A 293 -5.75 7.89 23.53
C ILE A 293 -5.95 9.05 24.50
N ASN A 294 -7.19 9.40 24.81
CA ASN A 294 -7.50 10.49 25.74
C ASN A 294 -6.92 10.22 27.13
N GLU A 295 -7.09 9.01 27.66
CA GLU A 295 -6.54 8.62 28.97
C GLU A 295 -5.01 8.58 28.94
N TRP A 296 -4.39 8.12 27.86
CA TRP A 296 -2.93 8.19 27.74
C TRP A 296 -2.43 9.64 27.77
N ILE A 297 -3.03 10.54 26.99
CA ILE A 297 -2.62 11.97 26.96
C ILE A 297 -2.70 12.59 28.35
N LYS A 298 -3.75 12.28 29.14
CA LYS A 298 -3.89 12.77 30.52
C LYS A 298 -2.79 12.31 31.46
N GLN A 299 -2.12 11.20 31.15
CA GLN A 299 -1.07 10.62 31.99
C GLN A 299 0.35 11.06 31.57
N VAL A 300 0.51 11.67 30.39
CA VAL A 300 1.79 12.22 29.92
C VAL A 300 2.10 13.50 30.71
N SER A 301 3.31 13.60 31.28
CA SER A 301 3.75 14.79 32.00
C SER A 301 3.95 15.99 31.06
N ASP A 302 3.84 17.22 31.58
CA ASP A 302 4.03 18.45 30.79
C ASP A 302 5.37 18.47 30.03
N GLU A 303 6.45 18.03 30.66
CA GLU A 303 7.78 17.95 30.04
C GLU A 303 7.80 16.95 28.87
N SER A 304 7.23 15.75 29.07
CA SER A 304 7.14 14.73 28.02
C SER A 304 6.19 15.14 26.90
N PHE A 305 5.14 15.90 27.22
CA PHE A 305 4.15 16.37 26.26
C PHE A 305 4.77 17.30 25.21
N VAL A 306 5.74 18.14 25.59
CA VAL A 306 6.48 19.00 24.64
C VAL A 306 7.21 18.17 23.58
N HIS A 307 7.73 16.99 23.95
CA HIS A 307 8.43 16.09 23.02
C HIS A 307 7.49 15.25 22.14
N THR A 308 6.30 14.90 22.62
CA THR A 308 5.32 14.10 21.86
C THR A 308 4.48 14.95 20.90
N LEU A 309 4.24 16.22 21.24
CA LEU A 309 3.36 17.12 20.51
C LEU A 309 3.70 17.28 19.01
N PRO A 310 4.97 17.37 18.56
CA PRO A 310 5.30 17.47 17.14
C PRO A 310 4.83 16.25 16.34
N LEU A 311 5.05 15.04 16.87
CA LEU A 311 4.63 13.78 16.23
C LEU A 311 3.11 13.70 16.15
N LEU A 312 2.42 13.98 17.26
CA LEU A 312 0.95 14.02 17.28
C LEU A 312 0.40 15.01 16.26
N ARG A 313 0.94 16.25 16.23
CA ARG A 313 0.55 17.27 15.24
C ARG A 313 0.74 16.77 13.81
N ARG A 314 1.87 16.12 13.51
CA ARG A 314 2.14 15.52 12.19
C ARG A 314 1.09 14.46 11.83
N THR A 315 0.76 13.56 12.76
CA THR A 315 -0.27 12.53 12.56
C THR A 315 -1.62 13.15 12.20
N PHE A 316 -2.12 14.07 13.02
CA PHE A 316 -3.44 14.68 12.80
C PHE A 316 -3.47 15.63 11.59
N ALA A 317 -2.34 16.27 11.23
CA ALA A 317 -2.26 17.16 10.07
C ALA A 317 -2.50 16.43 8.73
N ASN A 318 -2.18 15.13 8.67
CA ASN A 318 -2.40 14.30 7.49
C ASN A 318 -3.88 13.92 7.28
N PHE A 319 -4.76 14.22 8.23
CA PHE A 319 -6.20 13.96 8.09
C PHE A 319 -6.89 15.05 7.28
N SER A 320 -7.98 14.66 6.60
CA SER A 320 -8.79 15.60 5.84
C SER A 320 -9.34 16.73 6.74
N PRO A 321 -9.62 17.93 6.18
CA PRO A 321 -10.20 19.03 6.96
C PRO A 321 -11.50 18.63 7.68
N ALA A 322 -12.32 17.78 7.06
CA ALA A 322 -13.56 17.29 7.63
C ALA A 322 -13.33 16.35 8.83
N GLU A 323 -12.38 15.41 8.72
CA GLU A 323 -12.00 14.52 9.83
C GLU A 323 -11.46 15.33 11.01
N ARG A 324 -10.55 16.27 10.77
CA ARG A 324 -9.99 17.13 11.83
C ARG A 324 -11.06 17.94 12.56
N ARG A 325 -12.03 18.50 11.83
CA ARG A 325 -13.16 19.23 12.43
C ARG A 325 -13.97 18.33 13.35
N LYS A 326 -14.38 17.15 12.86
CA LYS A 326 -15.18 16.19 13.65
C LYS A 326 -14.44 15.68 14.89
N LEU A 327 -13.15 15.37 14.74
CA LEU A 327 -12.31 14.96 15.88
C LEU A 327 -12.17 16.10 16.90
N GLY A 328 -12.03 17.34 16.45
CA GLY A 328 -12.01 18.52 17.32
C GLY A 328 -13.33 18.74 18.06
N GLU A 329 -14.47 18.53 17.39
CA GLU A 329 -15.80 18.56 18.03
C GLU A 329 -15.93 17.43 19.08
N LYS A 330 -15.48 16.21 18.75
CA LYS A 330 -15.44 15.05 19.68
C LYS A 330 -14.54 15.32 20.89
N ALA A 331 -13.41 15.99 20.70
CA ALA A 331 -12.50 16.38 21.78
C ALA A 331 -13.10 17.44 22.71
N LYS A 332 -13.78 18.47 22.16
CA LYS A 332 -14.48 19.48 22.96
C LYS A 332 -15.58 18.89 23.85
N ALA A 333 -16.20 17.80 23.40
CA ALA A 333 -17.21 17.08 24.17
C ALA A 333 -16.63 16.24 25.34
N GLY A 334 -15.30 16.16 25.49
CA GLY A 334 -14.63 15.52 26.64
C GLY A 334 -14.37 14.02 26.52
N GLY A 335 -14.56 13.43 25.34
CA GLY A 335 -14.65 11.98 25.18
C GLY A 335 -16.02 11.48 25.61
N VAL A 336 -16.57 10.50 24.88
CA VAL A 336 -17.82 9.87 25.31
C VAL A 336 -17.45 9.02 26.52
N THR A 337 -17.83 9.46 27.71
CA THR A 337 -17.82 8.60 28.89
C THR A 337 -18.69 7.40 28.50
N VAL A 338 -18.06 6.26 28.23
CA VAL A 338 -18.79 5.00 28.20
C VAL A 338 -19.13 4.77 29.66
N ILE A 339 -20.22 5.36 30.12
CA ILE A 339 -20.96 4.78 31.22
C ILE A 339 -21.40 3.46 30.60
N ALA A 340 -20.67 2.39 30.91
CA ALA A 340 -21.26 1.08 30.83
C ALA A 340 -22.44 1.13 31.81
N GLU A 341 -23.60 1.55 31.34
CA GLU A 341 -24.83 0.96 31.81
C GLU A 341 -24.76 -0.49 31.35
N THR A 342 -23.98 -1.28 32.07
CA THR A 342 -24.38 -2.64 32.33
C THR A 342 -25.73 -2.47 33.02
N GLU A 343 -26.81 -2.47 32.25
CA GLU A 343 -28.07 -3.01 32.73
C GLU A 343 -27.77 -4.46 33.13
N TYR A 344 -27.19 -4.64 34.32
CA TYR A 344 -27.56 -5.79 35.10
C TYR A 344 -29.05 -5.65 35.25
N GLY A 345 -29.81 -6.45 34.51
CA GLY A 345 -31.22 -6.68 34.80
C GLY A 345 -31.30 -7.15 36.24
N PHE A 346 -31.41 -6.19 37.15
CA PHE A 346 -31.50 -6.44 38.58
C PHE A 346 -32.91 -6.94 38.80
N ASP A 347 -33.05 -8.26 38.78
CA ASP A 347 -34.29 -8.94 39.12
C ASP A 347 -34.53 -8.73 40.62
N GLU A 348 -35.24 -7.64 40.92
CA GLU A 348 -35.56 -7.20 42.27
C GLU A 348 -36.32 -8.28 43.05
N GLN A 349 -37.14 -9.08 42.38
CA GLN A 349 -37.85 -10.21 42.99
C GLN A 349 -36.89 -11.33 43.38
N ARG A 350 -35.91 -11.65 42.52
CA ARG A 350 -34.91 -12.68 42.80
C ARG A 350 -33.90 -12.22 43.86
N ALA A 351 -33.54 -10.94 43.87
CA ALA A 351 -32.70 -10.33 44.90
C ALA A 351 -33.41 -10.31 46.27
N ALA A 352 -34.71 -10.00 46.30
CA ALA A 352 -35.51 -10.03 47.53
C ALA A 352 -35.51 -11.41 48.21
N ASN A 353 -35.48 -12.50 47.44
CA ASN A 353 -35.42 -13.86 47.98
C ASN A 353 -34.11 -14.18 48.72
N SER A 354 -33.04 -13.42 48.50
CA SER A 354 -31.75 -13.60 49.18
C SER A 354 -31.67 -12.87 50.52
N ILE A 355 -32.51 -11.84 50.72
CA ILE A 355 -32.53 -11.00 51.93
C ILE A 355 -32.81 -11.82 53.19
N PRO A 356 -33.76 -12.77 53.23
CA PRO A 356 -34.01 -13.55 54.43
C PRO A 356 -32.82 -14.39 54.88
N VAL A 357 -32.03 -14.90 53.93
CA VAL A 357 -30.85 -15.72 54.20
C VAL A 357 -29.72 -14.86 54.75
N MET A 358 -29.48 -13.68 54.15
CA MET A 358 -28.51 -12.72 54.65
C MET A 358 -28.89 -12.20 56.04
N MET A 359 -30.16 -11.85 56.28
CA MET A 359 -30.62 -11.43 57.61
C MET A 359 -30.37 -12.50 58.67
N LYS A 360 -30.57 -13.78 58.34
CA LYS A 360 -30.28 -14.91 59.24
C LYS A 360 -28.79 -15.07 59.51
N LEU A 361 -27.93 -14.91 58.49
CA LEU A 361 -26.47 -14.96 58.64
C LEU A 361 -25.93 -13.79 59.49
N PHE A 362 -26.54 -12.60 59.38
CA PHE A 362 -26.19 -11.44 60.19
C PHE A 362 -26.91 -11.38 61.55
N GLY A 363 -27.64 -12.44 61.93
CA GLY A 363 -28.24 -12.57 63.26
C GLY A 363 -29.54 -11.80 63.49
N TYR A 364 -30.15 -11.24 62.45
CA TYR A 364 -31.44 -10.57 62.54
C TYR A 364 -32.60 -11.60 62.51
N LYS A 365 -33.53 -11.50 63.46
CA LYS A 365 -34.76 -12.31 63.47
C LYS A 365 -35.80 -11.67 62.55
N ILE A 366 -36.18 -12.39 61.50
CA ILE A 366 -37.30 -12.01 60.63
C ILE A 366 -38.58 -12.40 61.36
N ASN A 367 -39.29 -11.42 61.91
CA ASN A 367 -40.66 -11.66 62.40
C ASN A 367 -41.57 -11.85 61.18
N LYS A 368 -42.35 -12.92 61.20
CA LYS A 368 -43.31 -13.28 60.16
C LYS A 368 -44.38 -12.21 59.96
#